data_AF-A0A061IIS0-F1
#
_entry.id   AF-A0A061IIS0-F1
#
_cell.length_a   1.000
_cell.length_b   1.000
_cell.length_c   1.000
_cell.angle_alpha   90.00
_cell.angle_beta   90.00
_cell.angle_gamma   90.00
#
_symmetry.space_group_name_H-M   'P 1'
#
loop_
_entity.id
_entity.type
_entity.pdbx_description
1 polymer ?
#
loop_
_entity_poly.entity_id
_entity_poly.type
_entity_poly.pdbx_seq_one_letter_code
_entity_poly.pdbx_strand_id
1 'polypeptide(L)'
;MPSSPLRVAVVCSSNQNRSMEAHNILSKRGFSVRSFGTGTHVKLPGPAPDKPNVYDFKTTYDQMYNDLLRKDKELYTQNGILHMLDRNKRIKPRPERFQNCKDLFDLILTCEERVYDQVVEDLNSREQETCQPVHVVNVDIQDNHEEATLGAFLICDLCQCIQHTEDMENEIDELLQEFEEKSGRAFLHTAIACLMDMNALLDRFHNYILPHLRGEDRVCHCNCGRHHIHYVIPYDGDQSVVDASENYFVTDNVTKQEIDLMLGLLLGFCISWFLVWMDGVLHCAVRAWRAGRRYDGSWTWLPKLCSLRELGRRPHRPFEEPTGNMVHVKQKLYHNGHPSPRHL
;
A
#
# COMPACT_ATOMS: atom_id res chain seq x y z
N MET A 1 -11.59 -28.89 -1.68
CA MET A 1 -10.53 -28.53 -2.64
C MET A 1 -9.69 -27.49 -1.93
N PRO A 2 -8.36 -27.59 -1.85
CA PRO A 2 -7.60 -26.47 -1.30
C PRO A 2 -7.91 -25.22 -2.14
N SER A 3 -7.97 -24.08 -1.47
CA SER A 3 -7.89 -22.76 -2.08
C SER A 3 -6.75 -22.73 -3.09
N SER A 4 -6.85 -21.90 -4.12
CA SER A 4 -5.80 -21.72 -5.13
C SER A 4 -4.41 -21.58 -4.47
N PRO A 5 -3.35 -22.18 -5.04
CA PRO A 5 -2.04 -22.21 -4.39
C PRO A 5 -1.52 -20.79 -4.15
N LEU A 6 -1.18 -20.49 -2.89
CA LEU A 6 -0.69 -19.19 -2.45
C LEU A 6 0.57 -18.80 -3.25
N ARG A 7 0.51 -17.67 -3.96
CA ARG A 7 1.65 -17.09 -4.69
C ARG A 7 2.42 -16.16 -3.76
N VAL A 8 3.63 -16.58 -3.41
CA VAL A 8 4.46 -15.92 -2.41
C VAL A 8 5.65 -15.22 -3.07
N ALA A 9 5.94 -13.99 -2.66
CA ALA A 9 7.22 -13.35 -2.93
C ALA A 9 7.98 -13.15 -1.61
N VAL A 10 9.29 -13.44 -1.59
CA VAL A 10 10.16 -13.09 -0.46
C VAL A 10 11.20 -12.06 -0.90
N VAL A 11 11.32 -10.96 -0.15
CA VAL A 11 12.09 -9.79 -0.55
C VAL A 11 13.10 -9.42 0.53
N CYS A 12 14.37 -9.28 0.13
CA CYS A 12 15.41 -8.71 0.99
C CYS A 12 16.12 -7.55 0.26
N SER A 13 17.29 -7.12 0.72
CA SER A 13 18.03 -6.02 0.08
C SER A 13 18.70 -6.45 -1.24
N SER A 14 19.61 -7.44 -1.19
CA SER A 14 20.45 -7.84 -2.34
C SER A 14 19.95 -9.06 -3.13
N ASN A 15 18.90 -9.74 -2.68
CA ASN A 15 18.46 -11.04 -3.22
C ASN A 15 19.57 -12.11 -3.21
N GLN A 16 20.29 -12.21 -2.08
CA GLN A 16 21.46 -13.09 -1.91
C GLN A 16 21.30 -14.09 -0.77
N ASN A 17 21.03 -13.60 0.43
CA ASN A 17 21.02 -14.41 1.65
C ASN A 17 19.58 -14.76 2.09
N ARG A 18 18.97 -13.90 2.92
CA ARG A 18 17.67 -14.11 3.57
C ARG A 18 16.54 -14.54 2.62
N SER A 19 16.28 -13.79 1.55
CA SER A 19 15.21 -14.13 0.59
C SER A 19 15.48 -15.39 -0.21
N MET A 20 16.75 -15.74 -0.48
CA MET A 20 17.12 -16.95 -1.22
C MET A 20 17.11 -18.20 -0.34
N GLU A 21 17.41 -18.07 0.96
CA GLU A 21 17.20 -19.15 1.94
C GLU A 21 15.71 -19.48 2.05
N ALA A 22 14.85 -18.46 2.25
CA ALA A 22 13.41 -18.63 2.26
C ALA A 22 12.87 -19.22 0.95
N HIS A 23 13.34 -18.72 -0.21
CA HIS A 23 12.97 -19.27 -1.51
C HIS A 23 13.27 -20.77 -1.60
N ASN A 24 14.47 -21.19 -1.20
CA ASN A 24 14.88 -22.60 -1.25
C ASN A 24 13.96 -23.49 -0.41
N ILE A 25 13.63 -23.07 0.81
CA ILE A 25 12.75 -23.83 1.70
C ILE A 25 11.32 -23.87 1.16
N LEU A 26 10.74 -22.73 0.80
CA LEU A 26 9.38 -22.63 0.27
C LEU A 26 9.20 -23.44 -1.02
N SER A 27 10.17 -23.36 -1.94
CA SER A 27 10.15 -24.11 -3.20
C SER A 27 10.18 -25.62 -2.95
N LYS A 28 11.03 -26.12 -2.03
CA LYS A 28 11.07 -27.53 -1.63
C LYS A 28 9.78 -28.02 -0.96
N ARG A 29 9.00 -27.11 -0.37
CA ARG A 29 7.71 -27.39 0.26
C ARG A 29 6.53 -27.27 -0.71
N GLY A 30 6.79 -26.96 -1.98
CA GLY A 30 5.77 -26.94 -3.04
C GLY A 30 5.03 -25.61 -3.19
N PHE A 31 5.49 -24.52 -2.55
CA PHE A 31 4.91 -23.20 -2.74
C PHE A 31 5.26 -22.60 -4.11
N SER A 32 4.33 -21.83 -4.66
CA SER A 32 4.60 -20.97 -5.81
C SER A 32 5.36 -19.72 -5.34
N VAL A 33 6.69 -19.81 -5.27
CA VAL A 33 7.55 -18.77 -4.69
C VAL A 33 8.42 -18.04 -5.73
N ARG A 34 8.52 -16.73 -5.58
CA ARG A 34 9.52 -15.86 -6.23
C ARG A 34 10.34 -15.14 -5.15
N SER A 35 11.54 -14.66 -5.49
CA SER A 35 12.36 -13.89 -4.55
C SER A 35 13.00 -12.65 -5.18
N PHE A 36 13.11 -11.57 -4.40
CA PHE A 36 13.55 -10.26 -4.91
C PHE A 36 14.52 -9.54 -3.97
N GLY A 37 15.13 -8.49 -4.53
CA GLY A 37 15.95 -7.49 -3.84
C GLY A 37 15.37 -6.10 -4.07
N THR A 38 15.34 -5.22 -3.07
CA THR A 38 14.93 -3.81 -3.25
C THR A 38 16.11 -2.86 -3.44
N GLY A 39 17.33 -3.31 -3.13
CA GLY A 39 18.54 -2.52 -3.25
C GLY A 39 18.74 -1.95 -4.65
N THR A 40 19.52 -0.87 -4.76
CA THR A 40 19.90 -0.32 -6.07
C THR A 40 20.89 -1.24 -6.80
N HIS A 41 21.76 -1.88 -6.04
CA HIS A 41 22.77 -2.82 -6.52
C HIS A 41 22.83 -4.03 -5.58
N VAL A 42 23.32 -5.14 -6.10
CA VAL A 42 23.61 -6.35 -5.32
C VAL A 42 24.93 -6.13 -4.59
N LYS A 43 24.91 -6.23 -3.25
CA LYS A 43 26.10 -6.08 -2.41
C LYS A 43 26.42 -7.38 -1.70
N LEU A 44 27.69 -7.78 -1.75
CA LEU A 44 28.27 -8.90 -0.99
C LEU A 44 29.43 -8.38 -0.13
N PRO A 45 29.67 -8.96 1.07
CA PRO A 45 30.84 -8.64 1.88
C PRO A 45 32.14 -8.81 1.08
N GLY A 46 33.12 -7.96 1.35
CA GLY A 46 34.48 -8.06 0.81
C GLY A 46 35.52 -8.19 1.91
N PRO A 47 36.80 -7.93 1.62
CA PRO A 47 37.90 -8.11 2.58
C PRO A 47 37.86 -7.10 3.75
N ALA A 48 37.13 -6.00 3.60
CA ALA A 48 36.94 -4.99 4.64
C ALA A 48 35.52 -4.39 4.53
N PRO A 49 34.96 -3.82 5.63
CA PRO A 49 33.60 -3.26 5.63
C PRO A 49 33.38 -2.13 4.62
N ASP A 50 34.42 -1.35 4.33
CA ASP A 50 34.43 -0.25 3.35
C ASP A 50 34.64 -0.73 1.91
N LYS A 51 34.92 -2.03 1.70
CA LYS A 51 35.23 -2.61 0.39
C LYS A 51 34.26 -3.75 0.03
N PRO A 52 32.94 -3.49 -0.07
CA PRO A 52 31.99 -4.49 -0.51
C PRO A 52 32.17 -4.84 -2.00
N ASN A 53 31.82 -6.06 -2.38
CA ASN A 53 31.67 -6.42 -3.79
C ASN A 53 30.29 -5.97 -4.26
N VAL A 54 30.25 -5.09 -5.26
CA VAL A 54 29.00 -4.49 -5.77
C VAL A 54 28.79 -4.92 -7.23
N TYR A 55 27.59 -5.39 -7.52
CA TYR A 55 27.21 -5.89 -8.85
C TYR A 55 25.86 -5.30 -9.29
N ASP A 56 25.66 -5.21 -10.60
CA ASP A 56 24.35 -4.93 -11.19
C ASP A 56 23.46 -6.19 -11.14
N PHE A 57 22.14 -6.01 -10.98
CA PHE A 57 21.16 -7.11 -10.96
C PHE A 57 21.13 -7.95 -12.26
N LYS A 58 21.69 -7.45 -13.37
CA LYS A 58 21.87 -8.22 -14.61
C LYS A 58 22.93 -9.33 -14.48
N THR A 59 23.83 -9.22 -13.51
CA THR A 59 24.93 -10.17 -13.29
C THR A 59 24.39 -11.48 -12.74
N THR A 60 24.78 -12.61 -13.33
CA THR A 60 24.36 -13.95 -12.86
C THR A 60 25.11 -14.37 -11.59
N TYR A 61 24.52 -15.25 -10.78
CA TYR A 61 25.20 -15.79 -9.59
C TYR A 61 26.46 -16.57 -9.96
N ASP A 62 26.48 -17.22 -11.14
CA ASP A 62 27.67 -17.91 -11.65
C ASP A 62 28.80 -16.94 -12.00
N GLN A 63 28.49 -15.80 -12.61
CA GLN A 63 29.49 -14.73 -12.84
C GLN A 63 30.04 -14.17 -11.52
N MET A 64 29.17 -13.93 -10.53
CA MET A 64 29.62 -13.49 -9.19
C MET A 64 30.52 -14.54 -8.54
N TYR A 65 30.14 -15.82 -8.62
CA TYR A 65 30.93 -16.93 -8.08
C TYR A 65 32.33 -16.97 -8.70
N ASN A 66 32.42 -16.92 -10.03
CA ASN A 66 33.69 -16.96 -10.75
C ASN A 66 34.54 -15.69 -10.57
N ASP A 67 33.92 -14.54 -10.30
CA ASP A 67 34.62 -13.31 -9.92
C ASP A 67 35.26 -13.43 -8.53
N LEU A 68 34.48 -13.82 -7.53
CA LEU A 68 34.98 -13.98 -6.16
C LEU A 68 36.01 -15.10 -6.04
N LEU A 69 35.81 -16.20 -6.76
CA LEU A 69 36.75 -17.32 -6.82
C LEU A 69 38.12 -16.88 -7.35
N ARG A 70 38.16 -15.97 -8.34
CA ARG A 70 39.40 -15.42 -8.90
C ARG A 70 40.03 -14.35 -8.02
N LYS A 71 39.23 -13.58 -7.28
CA LYS A 71 39.71 -12.52 -6.38
C LYS A 71 40.40 -13.10 -5.16
N ASP A 72 39.71 -13.96 -4.41
CA ASP A 72 40.24 -14.57 -3.18
C ASP A 72 39.42 -15.80 -2.78
N LYS A 73 39.80 -16.97 -3.32
CA LYS A 73 39.09 -18.22 -3.02
C LYS A 73 39.05 -18.53 -1.52
N GLU A 74 40.13 -18.27 -0.78
CA GLU A 74 40.22 -18.66 0.62
C GLU A 74 39.25 -17.85 1.47
N LEU A 75 39.28 -16.52 1.33
CA LEU A 75 38.38 -15.61 2.04
C LEU A 75 36.92 -15.95 1.79
N TYR A 76 36.52 -16.09 0.52
CA TYR A 76 35.11 -16.29 0.15
C TYR A 76 34.61 -17.73 0.36
N THR A 77 35.54 -18.67 0.59
CA THR A 77 35.19 -20.01 1.09
C THR A 77 34.98 -19.97 2.61
N GLN A 78 35.89 -19.34 3.35
CA GLN A 78 35.84 -19.26 4.82
C GLN A 78 34.60 -18.52 5.33
N ASN A 79 34.19 -17.43 4.68
CA ASN A 79 33.01 -16.67 5.05
C ASN A 79 31.68 -17.23 4.47
N GLY A 80 31.73 -18.35 3.75
CA GLY A 80 30.54 -19.04 3.21
C GLY A 80 29.91 -18.43 1.95
N ILE A 81 30.42 -17.32 1.41
CA ILE A 81 29.79 -16.63 0.26
C ILE A 81 29.82 -17.49 -1.01
N LEU A 82 30.91 -18.21 -1.29
CA LEU A 82 30.95 -19.11 -2.45
C LEU A 82 29.90 -20.23 -2.35
N HIS A 83 29.69 -20.78 -1.15
CA HIS A 83 28.65 -21.77 -0.90
C HIS A 83 27.24 -21.17 -1.08
N MET A 84 27.01 -19.95 -0.57
CA MET A 84 25.76 -19.22 -0.77
C MET A 84 25.46 -19.01 -2.25
N LEU A 85 26.44 -18.55 -3.04
CA LEU A 85 26.29 -18.32 -4.48
C LEU A 85 26.05 -19.62 -5.27
N ASP A 86 26.72 -20.72 -4.87
CA ASP A 86 26.49 -22.03 -5.49
C ASP A 86 25.06 -22.54 -5.24
N ARG A 87 24.51 -22.29 -4.05
CA ARG A 87 23.10 -22.54 -3.77
C ARG A 87 22.18 -21.63 -4.59
N ASN A 88 22.49 -20.34 -4.70
CA ASN A 88 21.66 -19.38 -5.43
C ASN A 88 21.54 -19.71 -6.92
N LYS A 89 22.65 -20.06 -7.59
CA LYS A 89 22.65 -20.40 -9.02
C LYS A 89 21.85 -21.67 -9.35
N ARG A 90 21.68 -22.59 -8.38
CA ARG A 90 20.84 -23.79 -8.53
C ARG A 90 19.34 -23.47 -8.47
N ILE A 91 18.98 -22.36 -7.83
CA ILE A 91 17.59 -21.92 -7.69
C ILE A 91 17.17 -21.09 -8.89
N LYS A 92 17.98 -20.09 -9.27
CA LYS A 92 17.70 -19.21 -10.41
C LYS A 92 18.99 -18.57 -10.96
N PRO A 93 19.03 -18.09 -12.22
CA PRO A 93 20.29 -17.66 -12.85
C PRO A 93 20.87 -16.36 -12.28
N ARG A 94 20.03 -15.41 -11.85
CA ARG A 94 20.47 -14.07 -11.40
C ARG A 94 19.57 -13.52 -10.29
N PRO A 95 20.07 -12.61 -9.43
CA PRO A 95 19.22 -11.84 -8.53
C PRO A 95 18.30 -10.93 -9.33
N GLU A 96 17.11 -10.69 -8.77
CA GLU A 96 16.07 -9.90 -9.41
C GLU A 96 15.66 -8.75 -8.51
N ARG A 97 15.46 -7.58 -9.11
CA ARG A 97 15.07 -6.36 -8.41
C ARG A 97 13.55 -6.24 -8.37
N PHE A 98 12.96 -6.03 -7.20
CA PHE A 98 11.51 -6.04 -6.98
C PHE A 98 10.79 -4.99 -7.84
N GLN A 99 11.34 -3.77 -7.87
CA GLN A 99 10.76 -2.62 -8.58
C GLN A 99 10.65 -2.83 -10.10
N ASN A 100 11.41 -3.79 -10.65
CA ASN A 100 11.38 -4.12 -12.07
C ASN A 100 10.40 -5.26 -12.40
N CYS A 101 9.86 -5.94 -11.39
CA CYS A 101 8.95 -7.08 -11.55
C CYS A 101 7.49 -6.63 -11.61
N LYS A 102 6.70 -7.20 -12.52
CA LYS A 102 5.26 -6.94 -12.69
C LYS A 102 4.38 -8.16 -12.38
N ASP A 103 4.96 -9.23 -11.83
CA ASP A 103 4.19 -10.40 -11.40
C ASP A 103 3.24 -10.06 -10.25
N LEU A 104 2.14 -10.81 -10.18
CA LEU A 104 1.13 -10.70 -9.13
C LEU A 104 1.37 -11.75 -8.04
N PHE A 105 1.27 -11.31 -6.79
CA PHE A 105 1.44 -12.14 -5.59
C PHE A 105 0.25 -11.96 -4.67
N ASP A 106 -0.06 -13.00 -3.90
CA ASP A 106 -1.10 -12.95 -2.87
C ASP A 106 -0.49 -12.49 -1.54
N LEU A 107 0.76 -12.92 -1.27
CA LEU A 107 1.54 -12.57 -0.08
C LEU A 107 2.98 -12.18 -0.44
N ILE A 108 3.44 -11.04 0.06
CA ILE A 108 4.81 -10.55 -0.04
C ILE A 108 5.41 -10.49 1.36
N LEU A 109 6.50 -11.21 1.58
CA LEU A 109 7.23 -11.26 2.83
C LEU A 109 8.55 -10.47 2.71
N THR A 110 8.76 -9.49 3.57
CA THR A 110 10.00 -8.71 3.62
C THR A 110 10.87 -9.13 4.79
N CYS A 111 12.20 -9.09 4.63
CA CYS A 111 13.13 -9.59 5.64
C CYS A 111 13.67 -8.52 6.62
N GLU A 112 13.28 -7.25 6.45
CA GLU A 112 13.63 -6.13 7.34
C GLU A 112 12.71 -4.93 7.04
N GLU A 113 12.45 -4.10 8.05
CA GLU A 113 11.57 -2.91 7.95
C GLU A 113 11.96 -1.97 6.79
N ARG A 114 13.26 -1.73 6.56
CA ARG A 114 13.70 -0.91 5.42
C ARG A 114 13.26 -1.49 4.07
N VAL A 115 13.26 -2.81 3.92
CA VAL A 115 12.83 -3.47 2.68
C VAL A 115 11.31 -3.42 2.58
N TYR A 116 10.60 -3.54 3.70
CA TYR A 116 9.15 -3.33 3.80
C TYR A 116 8.74 -1.97 3.24
N ASP A 117 9.34 -0.89 3.75
CA ASP A 117 9.04 0.48 3.30
C ASP A 117 9.24 0.63 1.79
N GLN A 118 10.34 0.09 1.26
CA GLN A 118 10.66 0.16 -0.17
C GLN A 118 9.70 -0.65 -1.04
N VAL A 119 9.18 -1.76 -0.54
CA VAL A 119 8.15 -2.55 -1.23
C VAL A 119 6.83 -1.79 -1.24
N VAL A 120 6.42 -1.26 -0.08
CA VAL A 120 5.16 -0.50 0.06
C VAL A 120 5.18 0.77 -0.78
N GLU A 121 6.27 1.53 -0.73
CA GLU A 121 6.46 2.74 -1.55
C GLU A 121 6.39 2.42 -3.05
N ASP A 122 7.10 1.38 -3.50
CA ASP A 122 7.10 0.97 -4.90
C ASP A 122 5.70 0.53 -5.35
N LEU A 123 5.00 -0.29 -4.56
CA LEU A 123 3.64 -0.75 -4.89
C LEU A 123 2.63 0.41 -4.94
N ASN A 124 2.72 1.36 -4.01
CA ASN A 124 1.86 2.56 -4.01
C ASN A 124 2.16 3.52 -5.16
N SER A 125 3.38 3.53 -5.68
CA SER A 125 3.78 4.39 -6.81
C SER A 125 3.36 3.83 -8.19
N ARG A 126 2.97 2.55 -8.27
CA ARG A 126 2.58 1.91 -9.53
C ARG A 126 1.17 2.33 -9.93
N GLU A 127 0.98 2.60 -11.22
CA GLU A 127 -0.37 2.73 -11.77
C GLU A 127 -1.12 1.40 -11.65
N GLN A 128 -2.37 1.48 -11.21
CA GLN A 128 -3.16 0.33 -10.82
C GLN A 128 -3.95 -0.20 -12.02
N GLU A 129 -3.67 -1.44 -12.42
CA GLU A 129 -4.42 -2.12 -13.49
C GLU A 129 -5.51 -3.05 -12.93
N THR A 130 -5.30 -3.59 -11.72
CA THR A 130 -6.18 -4.57 -11.08
C THR A 130 -6.45 -4.19 -9.62
N CYS A 131 -7.71 -4.19 -9.21
CA CYS A 131 -8.11 -3.97 -7.80
C CYS A 131 -7.90 -5.19 -6.90
N GLN A 132 -6.94 -6.07 -7.23
CA GLN A 132 -6.64 -7.24 -6.40
C GLN A 132 -5.73 -6.83 -5.25
N PRO A 133 -6.10 -7.11 -3.99
CA PRO A 133 -5.24 -6.81 -2.84
C PRO A 133 -4.02 -7.72 -2.84
N VAL A 134 -2.90 -7.19 -2.33
CA VAL A 134 -1.71 -7.96 -1.97
C VAL A 134 -1.35 -7.67 -0.52
N HIS A 135 -1.11 -8.71 0.26
CA HIS A 135 -0.67 -8.57 1.65
C HIS A 135 0.85 -8.46 1.70
N VAL A 136 1.36 -7.43 2.38
CA VAL A 136 2.78 -7.25 2.63
C VAL A 136 3.02 -7.44 4.13
N VAL A 137 3.89 -8.40 4.48
CA VAL A 137 4.23 -8.74 5.86
C VAL A 137 5.73 -8.63 6.07
N ASN A 138 6.17 -7.92 7.11
CA ASN A 138 7.58 -7.85 7.49
C ASN A 138 7.91 -8.89 8.56
N VAL A 139 9.01 -9.61 8.33
CA VAL A 139 9.66 -10.48 9.32
C VAL A 139 11.09 -10.00 9.47
N ASP A 140 11.44 -9.39 10.60
CA ASP A 140 12.81 -8.94 10.83
C ASP A 140 13.76 -10.14 10.99
N ILE A 141 14.68 -10.26 10.02
CA ILE A 141 15.67 -11.33 9.97
C ILE A 141 17.05 -10.68 9.84
N GLN A 142 17.95 -10.98 10.78
CA GLN A 142 19.32 -10.48 10.73
C GLN A 142 20.07 -11.06 9.52
N ASP A 143 20.97 -10.25 8.93
CA ASP A 143 21.65 -10.62 7.69
C ASP A 143 22.92 -11.44 7.92
N ASN A 144 22.75 -12.62 8.49
CA ASN A 144 23.77 -13.67 8.61
C ASN A 144 23.19 -15.03 8.16
N HIS A 145 23.99 -16.09 8.09
CA HIS A 145 23.56 -17.36 7.51
C HIS A 145 22.63 -18.14 8.45
N GLU A 146 22.90 -18.07 9.75
CA GLU A 146 22.17 -18.78 10.80
C GLU A 146 20.77 -18.21 10.95
N GLU A 147 20.65 -16.89 11.12
CA GLU A 147 19.38 -16.18 11.22
C GLU A 147 18.58 -16.22 9.92
N ALA A 148 19.24 -16.21 8.74
CA ALA A 148 18.55 -16.44 7.47
C ALA A 148 17.89 -17.82 7.42
N THR A 149 18.53 -18.85 7.97
CA THR A 149 17.98 -20.20 8.03
C THR A 149 16.79 -20.28 9.00
N LEU A 150 16.94 -19.73 10.22
CA LEU A 150 15.85 -19.68 11.20
C LEU A 150 14.65 -18.87 10.68
N GLY A 151 14.91 -17.71 10.08
CA GLY A 151 13.90 -16.86 9.47
C GLY A 151 13.20 -17.54 8.28
N ALA A 152 13.92 -18.33 7.48
CA ALA A 152 13.33 -19.08 6.38
C ALA A 152 12.37 -20.19 6.86
N PHE A 153 12.67 -20.84 7.98
CA PHE A 153 11.72 -21.78 8.61
C PHE A 153 10.50 -21.06 9.17
N LEU A 154 10.68 -19.94 9.88
CA LEU A 154 9.57 -19.14 10.39
C LEU A 154 8.64 -18.65 9.27
N ILE A 155 9.21 -18.15 8.17
CA ILE A 155 8.47 -17.77 6.96
C ILE A 155 7.70 -18.97 6.39
N CYS A 156 8.33 -20.14 6.34
CA CYS A 156 7.69 -21.34 5.83
C CYS A 156 6.48 -21.76 6.70
N ASP A 157 6.62 -21.71 8.02
CA ASP A 157 5.55 -22.06 8.95
C ASP A 157 4.39 -21.05 8.84
N LEU A 158 4.70 -19.76 8.73
CA LEU A 158 3.70 -18.71 8.49
C LEU A 158 2.94 -18.94 7.18
N CYS A 159 3.65 -19.19 6.07
CA CYS A 159 3.02 -19.49 4.78
C CYS A 159 2.15 -20.74 4.84
N GLN A 160 2.56 -21.77 5.58
CA GLN A 160 1.74 -22.97 5.78
C GLN A 160 0.48 -22.62 6.55
N CYS A 161 0.57 -21.91 7.68
CA CYS A 161 -0.61 -21.52 8.45
C CYS A 161 -1.59 -20.70 7.61
N ILE A 162 -1.10 -19.71 6.86
CA ILE A 162 -1.93 -18.90 5.96
C ILE A 162 -2.56 -19.74 4.85
N GLN A 163 -1.85 -20.74 4.30
CA GLN A 163 -2.41 -21.59 3.24
C GLN A 163 -3.55 -22.51 3.75
N HIS A 164 -3.59 -22.80 5.05
CA HIS A 164 -4.64 -23.64 5.63
C HIS A 164 -5.90 -22.87 6.03
N THR A 165 -5.91 -21.53 5.95
CA THR A 165 -7.11 -20.73 6.21
C THR A 165 -8.09 -20.80 5.05
N GLU A 166 -9.39 -20.71 5.37
CA GLU A 166 -10.43 -20.63 4.35
C GLU A 166 -10.54 -19.21 3.79
N ASP A 167 -10.31 -18.20 4.64
CA ASP A 167 -10.42 -16.79 4.31
C ASP A 167 -9.20 -15.99 4.77
N MET A 168 -8.16 -15.98 3.92
CA MET A 168 -6.88 -15.31 4.23
C MET A 168 -7.04 -13.81 4.51
N GLU A 169 -7.94 -13.11 3.81
CA GLU A 169 -8.11 -11.66 3.98
C GLU A 169 -8.64 -11.30 5.38
N ASN A 170 -9.50 -12.14 5.94
CA ASN A 170 -10.11 -11.91 7.26
C ASN A 170 -9.31 -12.55 8.42
N GLU A 171 -8.56 -13.62 8.17
CA GLU A 171 -7.89 -14.40 9.22
C GLU A 171 -6.41 -14.03 9.39
N ILE A 172 -5.79 -13.32 8.44
CA ILE A 172 -4.33 -13.04 8.48
C ILE A 172 -3.92 -12.24 9.72
N ASP A 173 -4.71 -11.26 10.17
CA ASP A 173 -4.34 -10.43 11.32
C ASP A 173 -4.37 -11.23 12.63
N GLU A 174 -5.37 -12.09 12.81
CA GLU A 174 -5.47 -12.99 13.98
C GLU A 174 -4.33 -14.01 13.98
N LEU A 175 -3.99 -14.59 12.81
CA LEU A 175 -2.86 -15.49 12.66
C LEU A 175 -1.52 -14.81 12.98
N LEU A 176 -1.31 -13.59 12.48
CA LEU A 176 -0.10 -12.84 12.75
C LEU A 176 0.02 -12.57 14.25
N GLN A 177 -1.05 -12.15 14.92
CA GLN A 177 -1.05 -11.95 16.37
C GLN A 177 -0.69 -13.24 17.14
N GLU A 178 -1.25 -14.39 16.75
CA GLU A 178 -0.89 -15.68 17.36
C GLU A 178 0.59 -16.03 17.13
N PHE A 179 1.13 -15.72 15.96
CA PHE A 179 2.55 -15.88 15.65
C PHE A 179 3.44 -14.91 16.43
N GLU A 180 3.01 -13.67 16.69
CA GLU A 180 3.73 -12.72 17.53
C GLU A 180 3.85 -13.26 18.96
N GLU A 181 2.75 -13.76 19.52
CA GLU A 181 2.72 -14.34 20.87
C GLU A 181 3.60 -15.60 20.99
N LYS A 182 3.60 -16.47 19.98
CA LYS A 182 4.40 -17.71 19.97
C LYS A 182 5.89 -17.46 19.72
N SER A 183 6.23 -16.55 18.81
CA SER A 183 7.61 -16.34 18.37
C SER A 183 8.33 -15.24 19.15
N GLY A 184 7.60 -14.36 19.83
CA GLY A 184 8.14 -13.16 20.49
C GLY A 184 8.70 -12.13 19.50
N ARG A 185 8.30 -12.21 18.21
CA ARG A 185 8.72 -11.29 17.14
C ARG A 185 7.51 -10.49 16.68
N ALA A 186 7.70 -9.20 16.42
CA ALA A 186 6.67 -8.36 15.83
C ALA A 186 6.60 -8.55 14.31
N PHE A 187 5.40 -8.56 13.76
CA PHE A 187 5.14 -8.59 12.32
C PHE A 187 4.47 -7.28 11.89
N LEU A 188 5.08 -6.56 10.96
CA LEU A 188 4.38 -5.45 10.31
C LEU A 188 3.50 -6.01 9.21
N HIS A 189 2.29 -5.49 9.07
CA HIS A 189 1.37 -5.90 8.01
C HIS A 189 0.69 -4.71 7.38
N THR A 190 0.50 -4.79 6.06
CA THR A 190 -0.35 -3.89 5.30
C THR A 190 -0.93 -4.65 4.13
N ALA A 191 -2.25 -4.54 3.95
CA ALA A 191 -2.91 -4.92 2.71
C ALA A 191 -2.88 -3.73 1.75
N ILE A 192 -2.23 -3.91 0.61
CA ILE A 192 -2.26 -2.93 -0.48
C ILE A 192 -3.36 -3.36 -1.43
N ALA A 193 -4.57 -2.87 -1.15
CA ALA A 193 -5.66 -2.86 -2.10
C ALA A 193 -5.54 -1.58 -2.91
N CYS A 194 -5.03 -1.73 -4.12
CA CYS A 194 -5.01 -0.67 -5.11
C CYS A 194 -6.45 -0.40 -5.59
N LEU A 195 -7.23 0.27 -4.74
CA LEU A 195 -8.54 0.81 -5.11
C LEU A 195 -8.32 1.93 -6.10
N MET A 196 -9.04 1.87 -7.24
CA MET A 196 -9.24 3.02 -8.11
C MET A 196 -9.44 4.24 -7.23
N ASP A 197 -8.45 5.11 -7.31
CA ASP A 197 -8.11 6.10 -6.33
C ASP A 197 -9.36 6.86 -5.83
N MET A 198 -9.83 6.53 -4.63
CA MET A 198 -10.88 7.32 -3.95
C MET A 198 -10.40 8.77 -3.83
N ASN A 199 -9.08 9.03 -3.83
CA ASN A 199 -8.53 10.38 -3.91
C ASN A 199 -8.66 10.98 -5.31
N ALA A 200 -8.53 10.24 -6.40
CA ALA A 200 -8.82 10.77 -7.75
C ALA A 200 -10.33 11.00 -7.96
N LEU A 201 -11.19 10.20 -7.32
CA LEU A 201 -12.64 10.39 -7.35
C LEU A 201 -13.07 11.55 -6.44
N LEU A 202 -12.48 11.69 -5.26
CA LEU A 202 -12.63 12.84 -4.37
C LEU A 202 -12.01 14.11 -4.98
N ASP A 203 -10.88 14.03 -5.68
CA ASP A 203 -10.25 15.14 -6.40
C ASP A 203 -11.05 15.53 -7.62
N ARG A 204 -11.66 14.58 -8.36
CA ARG A 204 -12.66 14.92 -9.37
C ARG A 204 -13.91 15.55 -8.76
N PHE A 205 -14.36 15.09 -7.60
CA PHE A 205 -15.46 15.73 -6.88
C PHE A 205 -15.09 17.16 -6.43
N HIS A 206 -13.90 17.35 -5.84
CA HIS A 206 -13.40 18.62 -5.35
C HIS A 206 -13.06 19.62 -6.45
N ASN A 207 -12.51 19.15 -7.59
CA ASN A 207 -12.06 20.01 -8.68
C ASN A 207 -13.11 20.20 -9.78
N TYR A 208 -14.12 19.33 -9.90
CA TYR A 208 -15.15 19.43 -10.95
C TYR A 208 -16.54 19.74 -10.41
N ILE A 209 -16.95 19.11 -9.31
CA ILE A 209 -18.32 19.20 -8.78
C ILE A 209 -18.46 20.36 -7.78
N LEU A 210 -17.50 20.53 -6.87
CA LEU A 210 -17.50 21.64 -5.89
C LEU A 210 -17.49 23.05 -6.53
N PRO A 211 -16.76 23.30 -7.63
CA PRO A 211 -16.83 24.58 -8.36
C PRO A 211 -18.15 24.78 -9.13
N HIS A 212 -18.86 23.70 -9.49
CA HIS A 212 -20.19 23.78 -10.12
C HIS A 212 -21.32 23.93 -9.10
N LEU A 213 -21.13 23.46 -7.87
CA LEU A 213 -22.08 23.59 -6.76
C LEU A 213 -21.95 24.93 -6.00
N ARG A 214 -20.81 25.62 -6.13
CA ARG A 214 -20.60 26.99 -5.63
C ARG A 214 -20.43 27.98 -6.79
N GLY A 215 -21.54 28.39 -7.40
CA GLY A 215 -21.65 29.76 -7.93
C GLY A 215 -22.31 30.62 -6.86
N GLU A 216 -21.99 31.89 -6.63
CA GLU A 216 -21.20 32.88 -7.35
C GLU A 216 -20.02 33.33 -6.48
N ASP A 217 -18.79 33.22 -6.97
CA ASP A 217 -17.72 34.19 -6.76
C ASP A 217 -16.52 33.75 -7.60
N ARG A 218 -16.47 34.28 -8.83
CA ARG A 218 -15.46 33.95 -9.82
C ARG A 218 -14.14 34.64 -9.49
N VAL A 219 -13.34 34.11 -8.56
CA VAL A 219 -11.91 34.44 -8.45
C VAL A 219 -11.10 33.22 -8.03
N CYS A 220 -10.47 32.55 -9.00
CA CYS A 220 -9.31 31.70 -8.71
C CYS A 220 -8.05 32.57 -8.73
N HIS A 221 -7.50 32.89 -7.55
CA HIS A 221 -6.16 33.45 -7.44
C HIS A 221 -5.11 32.35 -7.65
N CYS A 222 -4.88 31.93 -8.91
CA CYS A 222 -3.61 31.27 -9.25
C CYS A 222 -2.65 32.32 -9.78
N ASN A 223 -1.56 32.55 -9.05
CA ASN A 223 -0.44 33.37 -9.52
C ASN A 223 0.54 32.51 -10.33
N CYS A 224 0.04 31.89 -11.40
CA CYS A 224 0.79 31.01 -12.29
C CYS A 224 0.55 31.43 -13.75
N GLY A 225 1.28 32.45 -14.20
CA GLY A 225 1.14 32.97 -15.56
C GLY A 225 1.57 31.96 -16.63
N ARG A 226 0.71 31.74 -17.63
CA ARG A 226 1.04 31.90 -19.06
C ARG A 226 -0.21 31.79 -19.95
N HIS A 227 -0.62 32.96 -20.47
CA HIS A 227 -1.27 33.25 -21.74
C HIS A 227 -2.40 32.33 -22.25
N HIS A 228 -3.64 32.66 -21.89
CA HIS A 228 -4.72 33.00 -22.84
C HIS A 228 -5.94 33.48 -22.03
N ILE A 229 -6.28 34.76 -22.14
CA ILE A 229 -7.46 35.34 -21.47
C ILE A 229 -8.62 35.24 -22.44
N HIS A 230 -9.56 34.34 -22.19
CA HIS A 230 -10.86 34.35 -22.86
C HIS A 230 -11.74 35.42 -22.18
N TYR A 231 -11.96 36.53 -22.86
CA TYR A 231 -12.98 37.50 -22.46
C TYR A 231 -14.33 37.01 -22.98
N VAL A 232 -15.21 36.58 -22.07
CA VAL A 232 -16.63 36.45 -22.38
C VAL A 232 -17.29 37.74 -21.92
N ILE A 233 -17.65 38.61 -22.88
CA ILE A 233 -18.41 39.82 -22.63
C ILE A 233 -19.87 39.39 -22.34
N PRO A 234 -20.44 39.69 -21.17
CA PRO A 234 -21.87 39.47 -20.95
C PRO A 234 -22.68 40.49 -21.78
N TYR A 235 -23.71 40.00 -22.45
CA TYR A 235 -24.65 40.81 -23.21
C TYR A 235 -25.62 41.47 -22.23
N ASP A 236 -25.44 42.76 -21.94
CA ASP A 236 -26.43 43.55 -21.20
C ASP A 236 -27.61 43.84 -22.14
N GLY A 237 -28.71 43.13 -21.91
CA GLY A 237 -30.00 43.38 -22.53
C GLY A 237 -31.00 43.87 -21.49
N ASP A 238 -31.09 45.20 -21.41
CA ASP A 238 -32.18 46.06 -20.92
C ASP A 238 -32.78 45.91 -19.51
N GLN A 239 -32.57 47.00 -18.77
CA GLN A 239 -33.29 47.46 -17.58
C GLN A 239 -34.76 47.84 -17.86
N SER A 240 -35.63 47.57 -16.89
CA SER A 240 -36.81 48.40 -16.54
C SER A 240 -37.10 48.22 -15.04
N VAL A 241 -36.53 49.04 -14.13
CA VAL A 241 -37.03 50.31 -13.56
C VAL A 241 -38.25 50.15 -12.62
N VAL A 242 -38.09 50.71 -11.41
CA VAL A 242 -39.03 51.06 -10.29
C VAL A 242 -39.72 49.92 -9.52
N ASP A 243 -39.88 49.94 -8.19
CA ASP A 243 -39.96 51.07 -7.25
C ASP A 243 -39.71 50.70 -5.77
N ALA A 244 -39.38 51.74 -5.00
CA ALA A 244 -39.49 52.04 -3.57
C ALA A 244 -39.62 50.97 -2.45
N SER A 245 -38.74 51.17 -1.45
CA SER A 245 -38.89 50.99 0.00
C SER A 245 -40.22 50.46 0.58
N GLU A 246 -40.14 49.35 1.30
CA GLU A 246 -40.72 49.13 2.65
C GLU A 246 -40.40 47.70 3.14
N ASN A 247 -40.35 47.53 4.46
CA ASN A 247 -40.26 46.28 5.24
C ASN A 247 -38.87 45.77 5.64
N TYR A 248 -38.34 46.42 6.68
CA TYR A 248 -37.58 45.75 7.74
C TYR A 248 -38.56 44.84 8.53
N PHE A 249 -38.81 43.64 8.02
CA PHE A 249 -39.46 42.57 8.77
C PHE A 249 -38.50 41.38 8.84
N VAL A 250 -38.11 41.04 10.06
CA VAL A 250 -37.46 39.78 10.39
C VAL A 250 -38.44 38.66 10.04
N THR A 251 -38.16 37.96 8.95
CA THR A 251 -38.67 36.62 8.68
C THR A 251 -37.49 35.80 8.18
N ASP A 252 -37.12 34.78 8.96
CA ASP A 252 -36.23 33.68 8.54
C ASP A 252 -36.83 33.01 7.31
N ASN A 253 -36.56 33.57 6.13
CA ASN A 253 -36.86 32.92 4.87
C ASN A 253 -35.58 32.21 4.44
N VAL A 254 -35.39 31.01 5.00
CA VAL A 254 -34.47 30.03 4.42
C VAL A 254 -34.81 29.94 2.94
N THR A 255 -33.84 30.27 2.09
CA THR A 255 -34.08 30.36 0.64
C THR A 255 -34.52 28.99 0.13
N LYS A 256 -35.36 28.93 -0.91
CA LYS A 256 -35.84 27.65 -1.47
C LYS A 256 -34.69 26.68 -1.78
N GLN A 257 -33.53 27.22 -2.16
CA GLN A 257 -32.28 26.48 -2.34
C GLN A 257 -31.73 25.86 -1.04
N GLU A 258 -31.76 26.59 0.07
CA GLU A 258 -31.32 26.07 1.37
C GLU A 258 -32.29 25.01 1.91
N ILE A 259 -33.60 25.15 1.66
CA ILE A 259 -34.59 24.11 2.00
C ILE A 259 -34.37 22.86 1.15
N ASP A 260 -34.18 23.00 -0.16
CA ASP A 260 -33.90 21.88 -1.06
C ASP A 260 -32.56 21.18 -0.73
N LEU A 261 -31.57 21.95 -0.25
CA LEU A 261 -30.30 21.41 0.24
C LEU A 261 -30.44 20.65 1.57
N MET A 262 -31.18 21.22 2.53
CA MET A 262 -31.47 20.55 3.81
C MET A 262 -32.29 19.28 3.61
N LEU A 263 -33.27 19.32 2.70
CA LEU A 263 -34.06 18.16 2.32
C LEU A 263 -33.19 17.10 1.63
N GLY A 264 -32.29 17.50 0.73
CA GLY A 264 -31.35 16.61 0.07
C GLY A 264 -30.37 15.94 1.03
N LEU A 265 -29.86 16.67 2.03
CA LEU A 265 -28.96 16.11 3.04
C LEU A 265 -29.68 15.17 4.01
N LEU A 266 -30.90 15.51 4.44
CA LEU A 266 -31.74 14.62 5.24
C LEU A 266 -32.11 13.35 4.48
N LEU A 267 -32.50 13.48 3.21
CA LEU A 267 -32.81 12.33 2.35
C LEU A 267 -31.56 11.45 2.15
N GLY A 268 -30.40 12.06 1.89
CA GLY A 268 -29.13 11.36 1.75
C GLY A 268 -28.72 10.62 3.03
N PHE A 269 -28.93 11.21 4.21
CA PHE A 269 -28.68 10.57 5.49
C PHE A 269 -29.64 9.40 5.74
N CYS A 270 -30.93 9.58 5.46
CA CYS A 270 -31.94 8.52 5.57
C CYS A 270 -31.66 7.35 4.62
N ILE A 271 -31.28 7.63 3.37
CA ILE A 271 -30.91 6.59 2.40
C ILE A 271 -29.63 5.88 2.85
N SER A 272 -28.61 6.62 3.31
CA SER A 272 -27.37 6.01 3.80
C SER A 272 -27.61 5.13 5.02
N TRP A 273 -28.43 5.58 5.97
CA TRP A 273 -28.83 4.79 7.14
C TRP A 273 -29.61 3.54 6.75
N PHE A 274 -30.55 3.67 5.80
CA PHE A 274 -31.32 2.54 5.28
C PHE A 274 -30.42 1.52 4.57
N LEU A 275 -29.45 1.97 3.78
CA LEU A 275 -28.46 1.09 3.12
C LEU A 275 -27.55 0.39 4.14
N VAL A 276 -27.14 1.07 5.22
CA VAL A 276 -26.39 0.45 6.34
C VAL A 276 -27.22 -0.61 7.03
N TRP A 277 -28.48 -0.32 7.31
CA TRP A 277 -29.39 -1.27 7.94
C TRP A 277 -29.66 -2.48 7.03
N MET A 278 -29.88 -2.25 5.73
CA MET A 278 -30.09 -3.33 4.76
C MET A 278 -28.86 -4.23 4.62
N ASP A 279 -27.66 -3.66 4.68
CA ASP A 279 -26.42 -4.44 4.70
C ASP A 279 -26.31 -5.31 5.97
N GLY A 280 -26.69 -4.78 7.13
CA GLY A 280 -26.74 -5.57 8.38
C GLY A 280 -27.76 -6.71 8.32
N VAL A 281 -28.94 -6.47 7.75
CA VAL A 281 -29.97 -7.51 7.53
C VAL A 281 -29.50 -8.54 6.51
N LEU A 282 -28.83 -8.11 5.43
CA LEU A 282 -28.22 -8.99 4.43
C LEU A 282 -27.12 -9.84 5.07
N HIS A 283 -26.31 -9.29 5.97
CA HIS A 283 -25.29 -10.03 6.71
C HIS A 283 -25.90 -11.10 7.64
N CYS A 284 -26.98 -10.76 8.36
CA CYS A 284 -27.72 -11.72 9.17
C CYS A 284 -28.37 -12.81 8.31
N ALA A 285 -28.93 -12.46 7.15
CA ALA A 285 -29.53 -13.39 6.22
C ALA A 285 -28.48 -14.30 5.55
N VAL A 286 -27.32 -13.78 5.16
CA VAL A 286 -26.21 -14.54 4.58
C VAL A 286 -25.59 -15.48 5.62
N ARG A 287 -25.47 -15.05 6.89
CA ARG A 287 -25.03 -15.93 7.99
C ARG A 287 -26.04 -17.04 8.27
N ALA A 288 -27.34 -16.73 8.34
CA ALA A 288 -28.39 -17.74 8.45
C ALA A 288 -28.42 -18.70 7.25
N TRP A 289 -28.16 -18.18 6.05
CA TRP A 289 -28.10 -18.96 4.80
C TRP A 289 -26.87 -19.86 4.72
N ARG A 290 -25.68 -19.41 5.17
CA ARG A 290 -24.48 -20.25 5.30
C ARG A 290 -24.65 -21.31 6.38
N ALA A 291 -25.36 -21.03 7.48
CA ALA A 291 -25.72 -22.03 8.48
C ALA A 291 -26.71 -23.09 7.94
N GLY A 292 -27.52 -22.73 6.93
CA GLY A 292 -28.47 -23.63 6.24
C GLY A 292 -27.88 -24.52 5.15
N ARG A 293 -26.59 -24.38 4.78
CA ARG A 293 -25.93 -25.10 3.67
C ARG A 293 -25.72 -26.62 3.86
N ARG A 294 -26.44 -27.28 4.75
CA ARG A 294 -26.46 -28.75 4.81
C ARG A 294 -27.47 -29.41 3.86
N TYR A 295 -28.38 -28.66 3.24
CA TYR A 295 -29.28 -29.23 2.25
C TYR A 295 -29.46 -28.30 1.05
N ASP A 296 -29.22 -28.90 -0.10
CA ASP A 296 -29.58 -28.51 -1.46
C ASP A 296 -28.61 -27.65 -2.29
N GLY A 297 -28.18 -28.26 -3.39
CA GLY A 297 -27.27 -27.71 -4.38
C GLY A 297 -28.03 -27.27 -5.62
N SER A 298 -28.09 -25.96 -5.83
CA SER A 298 -28.32 -25.35 -7.14
C SER A 298 -28.00 -23.85 -7.02
N TRP A 299 -27.78 -23.17 -8.15
CA TRP A 299 -27.54 -21.72 -8.30
C TRP A 299 -26.08 -21.24 -8.23
N THR A 300 -25.38 -21.40 -9.35
CA THR A 300 -23.97 -21.03 -9.61
C THR A 300 -23.75 -19.62 -10.20
N TRP A 301 -24.66 -18.65 -10.01
CA TRP A 301 -24.56 -17.38 -10.76
C TRP A 301 -24.63 -16.05 -9.97
N LEU A 302 -24.25 -16.02 -8.68
CA LEU A 302 -24.36 -14.77 -7.89
C LEU A 302 -23.15 -14.34 -7.01
N PRO A 303 -21.87 -14.38 -7.45
CA PRO A 303 -20.78 -13.76 -6.66
C PRO A 303 -20.40 -12.32 -7.08
N LYS A 304 -21.14 -11.65 -7.96
CA LYS A 304 -20.67 -10.39 -8.61
C LYS A 304 -21.04 -9.07 -7.93
N LEU A 305 -21.57 -9.05 -6.70
CA LEU A 305 -22.17 -7.80 -6.17
C LEU A 305 -21.76 -7.38 -4.75
N CYS A 306 -20.81 -8.05 -4.10
CA CYS A 306 -20.43 -7.70 -2.72
C CYS A 306 -18.91 -7.54 -2.58
N SER A 307 -18.36 -6.37 -2.90
CA SER A 307 -17.01 -5.96 -2.46
C SER A 307 -16.83 -4.42 -2.49
N LEU A 308 -17.62 -3.69 -1.71
CA LEU A 308 -17.55 -2.21 -1.70
C LEU A 308 -17.53 -1.58 -0.30
N ARG A 309 -17.30 -2.33 0.80
CA ARG A 309 -17.67 -1.83 2.13
C ARG A 309 -16.65 -1.73 3.25
N GLU A 310 -15.36 -1.96 3.02
CA GLU A 310 -14.41 -1.89 4.15
C GLU A 310 -13.26 -0.90 3.91
N LEU A 311 -13.65 0.37 3.77
CA LEU A 311 -12.79 1.51 4.10
C LEU A 311 -13.44 2.28 5.24
N GLY A 312 -12.89 2.19 6.44
CA GLY A 312 -13.22 3.13 7.50
C GLY A 312 -13.47 2.52 8.88
N ARG A 313 -12.48 1.81 9.43
CA ARG A 313 -12.34 1.72 10.89
C ARG A 313 -10.87 1.82 11.30
N ARG A 314 -10.44 3.05 11.60
CA ARG A 314 -9.30 3.29 12.51
C ARG A 314 -9.82 3.18 13.95
N PRO A 315 -9.17 2.44 14.85
CA PRO A 315 -9.39 2.63 16.28
C PRO A 315 -8.58 3.84 16.76
N HIS A 316 -9.27 4.84 17.32
CA HIS A 316 -8.63 5.84 18.18
C HIS A 316 -8.14 5.15 19.47
N ARG A 317 -6.88 5.38 19.86
CA ARG A 317 -6.40 5.15 21.24
C ARG A 317 -6.21 6.48 21.98
N PRO A 318 -6.43 6.53 23.31
CA PRO A 318 -6.26 7.73 24.11
C PRO A 318 -4.77 8.01 24.40
N PHE A 319 -4.47 9.29 24.60
CA PHE A 319 -3.16 9.85 24.86
C PHE A 319 -2.78 9.68 26.35
N GLU A 320 -1.64 9.04 26.64
CA GLU A 320 -0.95 9.11 27.93
C GLU A 320 0.33 9.96 27.78
N GLU A 321 0.50 10.95 28.66
CA GLU A 321 1.71 11.78 28.76
C GLU A 321 2.89 11.00 29.34
N PRO A 322 4.10 11.25 28.82
CA PRO A 322 5.28 11.24 29.68
C PRO A 322 6.06 12.55 29.61
N THR A 323 6.46 12.96 30.80
CA THR A 323 7.35 14.04 31.20
C THR A 323 8.69 14.09 30.44
N GLY A 324 9.01 15.29 29.93
CA GLY A 324 10.33 15.93 30.06
C GLY A 324 11.52 15.36 29.29
N ASN A 325 11.88 16.00 28.17
CA ASN A 325 13.22 16.60 27.97
C ASN A 325 13.25 17.39 26.65
N MET A 326 13.37 18.73 26.75
CA MET A 326 13.49 19.63 25.61
C MET A 326 14.89 19.53 24.98
N VAL A 327 14.94 19.21 23.69
CA VAL A 327 16.12 19.49 22.84
C VAL A 327 15.63 20.27 21.61
N HIS A 328 15.97 21.55 21.58
CA HIS A 328 15.69 22.45 20.45
C HIS A 328 16.43 21.99 19.19
N VAL A 329 15.69 21.56 18.17
CA VAL A 329 16.24 21.37 16.82
C VAL A 329 15.93 22.62 15.99
N LYS A 330 16.99 23.38 15.70
CA LYS A 330 17.01 24.49 14.74
C LYS A 330 16.55 24.00 13.36
N GLN A 331 15.45 24.55 12.86
CA GLN A 331 14.99 24.38 11.49
C GLN A 331 15.94 25.14 10.55
N LYS A 332 16.75 24.42 9.77
CA LYS A 332 17.52 25.00 8.65
C LYS A 332 16.57 25.19 7.48
N LEU A 333 16.21 26.45 7.19
CA LEU A 333 15.57 26.84 5.93
C LEU A 333 16.58 26.67 4.79
N TYR A 334 16.23 25.89 3.77
CA TYR A 334 16.89 25.96 2.47
C TYR A 334 16.25 27.13 1.68
N HIS A 335 17.00 28.22 1.50
CA HIS A 335 16.64 29.27 0.56
C HIS A 335 17.03 28.83 -0.85
N ASN A 336 16.02 28.56 -1.69
CA ASN A 336 16.21 28.54 -3.14
C ASN A 336 16.34 30.00 -3.60
N GLY A 337 17.52 30.35 -4.10
CA GLY A 337 17.84 31.67 -4.59
C GLY A 337 17.03 32.02 -5.83
N HIS A 338 16.26 33.10 -5.74
CA HIS A 338 15.97 34.01 -6.84
C HIS A 338 15.88 35.45 -6.31
N PRO A 339 16.43 36.44 -7.03
CA PRO A 339 16.43 37.84 -6.60
C PRO A 339 15.02 38.45 -6.71
N SER A 340 14.60 39.14 -5.64
CA SER A 340 13.37 39.90 -5.55
C SER A 340 13.35 41.07 -6.55
N PRO A 341 12.28 41.28 -7.33
CA PRO A 341 12.15 42.45 -8.17
C PRO A 341 11.38 43.58 -7.46
N ARG A 342 11.95 44.78 -7.57
CA ARG A 342 11.36 46.14 -7.40
C ARG A 342 11.58 46.82 -6.04
N HIS A 343 12.57 47.70 -6.04
CA HIS A 343 12.30 49.12 -5.86
C HIS A 343 12.71 49.87 -7.14
N LEU A 344 11.73 50.59 -7.70
CA LEU A 344 11.96 51.85 -8.42
C LEU A 344 12.40 52.91 -7.40
#